data_AF-A0A6I1L127-F1
#
_entry.id   AF-A0A6I1L127-F1
#
_cell.length_a   1.000
_cell.length_b   1.000
_cell.length_c   1.000
_cell.angle_alpha   90.00
_cell.angle_beta   90.00
_cell.angle_gamma   90.00
#
_symmetry.space_group_name_H-M   'P 1'
#
loop_
_entity.id
_entity.type
_entity.pdbx_description
1 polymer ?
#
loop_
_entity_poly.entity_id
_entity_poly.type
_entity_poly.pdbx_seq_one_letter_code
_entity_poly.pdbx_strand_id
1 'polypeptide(L)'
;MSRFPIEIQESLDHEATRINELASELDRAMTAQPANLQTAADRTLVADLLDAARTLTAKGQALRIQRTLALPPTDAHLAYVFEQGQVQLARLGARVALRGEQADFIQEYAVNDRRGYPLWYAHFHYPKADTPKLQYSIAHLKTKEQRKESYYSLLAKAQTPQGVVDVHRGGISRELAERHFLPLAP
;
A
#
# COMPACT_ATOMS: atom_id res chain seq x y z
N MET A 1 -7.44 0.38 18.38
CA MET A 1 -7.24 0.69 16.94
C MET A 1 -6.67 -0.55 16.28
N SER A 2 -7.21 -0.95 15.13
CA SER A 2 -6.72 -2.11 14.39
C SER A 2 -5.23 -1.95 14.02
N ARG A 3 -4.49 -3.06 14.01
CA ARG A 3 -3.05 -3.12 13.72
C ARG A 3 -2.75 -3.23 12.23
N PHE A 4 -3.72 -3.64 11.42
CA PHE A 4 -3.55 -3.87 9.98
C PHE A 4 -4.34 -2.83 9.18
N PRO A 5 -3.74 -2.17 8.17
CA PRO A 5 -4.45 -1.16 7.38
C PRO A 5 -5.76 -1.66 6.74
N ILE A 6 -5.81 -2.93 6.34
CA ILE A 6 -6.99 -3.53 5.70
C ILE A 6 -8.20 -3.61 6.64
N GLU A 7 -7.99 -4.04 7.88
CA GLU A 7 -9.06 -4.17 8.89
C GLU A 7 -9.71 -2.82 9.22
N ILE A 8 -8.97 -1.71 9.13
CA ILE A 8 -9.54 -0.36 9.29
C ILE A 8 -10.57 -0.09 8.18
N GLN A 9 -10.21 -0.39 6.92
CA GLN A 9 -11.14 -0.24 5.81
C GLN A 9 -12.33 -1.19 5.97
N GLU A 10 -12.10 -2.46 6.27
CA GLU A 10 -13.17 -3.47 6.43
C GLU A 10 -14.17 -3.07 7.52
N SER A 11 -13.71 -2.51 8.63
CA SER A 11 -14.60 -2.02 9.69
C SER A 11 -15.48 -0.86 9.22
N LEU A 12 -14.96 0.05 8.38
CA LEU A 12 -15.73 1.18 7.85
C LEU A 12 -16.66 0.73 6.72
N ASP A 13 -16.23 -0.20 5.87
CA ASP A 13 -17.04 -0.78 4.79
C ASP A 13 -18.20 -1.62 5.35
N HIS A 14 -17.98 -2.34 6.45
CA HIS A 14 -19.04 -3.06 7.15
C HIS A 14 -20.12 -2.10 7.68
N GLU A 15 -19.74 -0.97 8.28
CA GLU A 15 -20.70 0.02 8.76
C GLU A 15 -21.41 0.74 7.60
N ALA A 16 -20.68 1.06 6.52
CA ALA A 16 -21.27 1.62 5.30
C ALA A 16 -22.32 0.67 4.70
N THR A 17 -22.06 -0.64 4.70
CA THR A 17 -23.00 -1.67 4.22
C THR A 17 -24.26 -1.67 5.06
N ARG A 18 -24.13 -1.68 6.39
CA ARG A 18 -25.28 -1.60 7.32
C ARG A 18 -26.13 -0.36 7.07
N ILE A 19 -25.52 0.81 6.91
CA ILE A 19 -26.24 2.07 6.66
C ILE A 19 -26.95 2.04 5.31
N ASN A 20 -26.32 1.48 4.26
CA ASN A 20 -26.95 1.32 2.95
C ASN A 20 -28.16 0.37 2.99
N GLU A 21 -28.08 -0.71 3.75
CA GLU A 21 -29.20 -1.64 3.95
C GLU A 21 -30.38 -0.93 4.64
N LEU A 22 -30.12 -0.17 5.70
CA LEU A 22 -31.14 0.63 6.40
C LEU A 22 -31.77 1.69 5.48
N ALA A 23 -30.96 2.39 4.69
CA ALA A 23 -31.46 3.35 3.71
C ALA A 23 -32.37 2.68 2.67
N SER A 24 -32.00 1.50 2.21
CA SER A 24 -32.76 0.71 1.23
C SER A 24 -34.05 0.14 1.82
N GLU A 25 -34.06 -0.22 3.10
CA GLU A 25 -35.28 -0.61 3.83
C GLU A 25 -36.24 0.57 3.99
N LEU A 26 -35.72 1.75 4.38
CA LEU A 26 -36.50 2.97 4.50
C LEU A 26 -37.11 3.38 3.17
N ASP A 27 -36.32 3.40 2.10
CA ASP A 27 -36.78 3.76 0.75
C ASP A 27 -37.89 2.82 0.24
N ARG A 28 -37.75 1.50 0.46
CA ARG A 28 -38.79 0.52 0.15
C ARG A 28 -40.07 0.75 0.94
N ALA A 29 -39.95 1.01 2.24
CA ALA A 29 -41.10 1.29 3.09
C ALA A 29 -41.84 2.56 2.65
N MET A 30 -41.12 3.62 2.28
CA MET A 30 -41.69 4.86 1.76
C MET A 30 -42.38 4.66 0.40
N THR A 31 -41.76 3.90 -0.49
CA THR A 31 -42.31 3.64 -1.83
C THR A 31 -43.59 2.79 -1.77
N ALA A 32 -43.74 1.96 -0.74
CA ALA A 32 -44.97 1.21 -0.49
C ALA A 32 -46.12 2.08 0.05
N GLN A 33 -45.85 3.30 0.53
CA GLN A 33 -46.86 4.22 1.03
C GLN A 33 -47.53 5.01 -0.11
N PRO A 34 -48.83 5.36 0.04
CA PRO A 34 -49.50 6.33 -0.80
C PRO A 34 -48.71 7.65 -0.92
N ALA A 35 -48.69 8.25 -2.11
CA ALA A 35 -47.88 9.43 -2.41
C ALA A 35 -48.14 10.64 -1.48
N ASN A 36 -49.35 10.75 -0.92
CA ASN A 36 -49.72 11.81 0.02
C ASN A 36 -49.17 11.61 1.45
N LEU A 37 -48.64 10.42 1.76
CA LEU A 37 -47.99 10.11 3.04
C LEU A 37 -46.46 10.19 2.95
N GLN A 38 -45.89 10.25 1.75
CA GLN A 38 -44.46 10.42 1.55
C GLN A 38 -44.05 11.84 1.90
N THR A 39 -43.15 12.01 2.87
CA THR A 39 -42.65 13.33 3.24
C THR A 39 -41.32 13.66 2.57
N ALA A 40 -41.06 14.96 2.39
CA ALA A 40 -39.75 15.42 1.92
C ALA A 40 -38.65 15.08 2.94
N ALA A 41 -38.98 15.05 4.24
CA ALA A 41 -38.04 14.72 5.31
C ALA A 41 -37.53 13.29 5.19
N ASP A 42 -38.41 12.33 4.89
CA ASP A 42 -38.01 10.92 4.73
C ASP A 42 -37.10 10.74 3.51
N ARG A 43 -37.37 11.45 2.40
CA ARG A 43 -36.52 11.42 1.19
C ARG A 43 -35.13 12.00 1.48
N THR A 44 -35.07 13.09 2.24
CA THR A 44 -33.80 13.66 2.69
C THR A 44 -33.05 12.68 3.58
N LEU A 45 -33.73 12.01 4.52
CA LEU A 45 -33.09 11.03 5.39
C LEU A 45 -32.49 9.84 4.61
N VAL A 46 -33.20 9.30 3.62
CA VAL A 46 -32.64 8.27 2.73
C VAL A 46 -31.39 8.78 2.01
N ALA A 47 -31.45 9.98 1.45
CA ALA A 47 -30.31 10.57 0.75
C ALA A 47 -29.10 10.77 1.69
N ASP A 48 -29.33 11.25 2.91
CA ASP A 48 -28.31 11.47 3.93
C ASP A 48 -27.66 10.16 4.38
N LEU A 49 -28.44 9.08 4.56
CA LEU A 49 -27.91 7.76 4.91
C LEU A 49 -27.03 7.20 3.78
N LEU A 50 -27.48 7.30 2.53
CA LEU A 50 -26.69 6.86 1.38
C LEU A 50 -25.39 7.68 1.24
N ASP A 51 -25.43 8.98 1.57
CA ASP A 51 -24.23 9.82 1.57
C ASP A 51 -23.26 9.49 2.69
N ALA A 52 -23.79 9.21 3.89
CA ALA A 52 -23.01 8.77 5.03
C ALA A 52 -22.28 7.44 4.73
N ALA A 53 -22.96 6.48 4.09
CA ALA A 53 -22.36 5.22 3.66
C ALA A 53 -21.22 5.43 2.65
N ARG A 54 -21.44 6.23 1.60
CA ARG A 54 -20.38 6.59 0.64
C ARG A 54 -19.19 7.26 1.32
N THR A 55 -19.46 8.17 2.25
CA THR A 55 -18.44 8.87 3.04
C THR A 55 -17.61 7.90 3.89
N LEU A 56 -18.24 6.91 4.53
CA LEU A 56 -17.54 5.91 5.32
C LEU A 56 -16.62 5.04 4.45
N THR A 57 -17.10 4.55 3.31
CA THR A 57 -16.27 3.78 2.37
C THR A 57 -15.07 4.59 1.90
N ALA A 58 -15.28 5.84 1.48
CA ALA A 58 -14.19 6.73 1.05
C ALA A 58 -13.17 6.98 2.18
N LYS A 59 -13.63 7.19 3.42
CA LYS A 59 -12.76 7.35 4.59
C LYS A 59 -11.98 6.07 4.91
N GLY A 60 -12.62 4.91 4.79
CA GLY A 60 -11.97 3.60 4.99
C GLY A 60 -10.79 3.42 4.05
N GLN A 61 -11.01 3.64 2.75
CA GLN A 61 -9.95 3.58 1.74
C GLN A 61 -8.83 4.59 2.01
N ALA A 62 -9.16 5.85 2.31
CA ALA A 62 -8.18 6.89 2.60
C ALA A 62 -7.31 6.55 3.83
N LEU A 63 -7.93 6.04 4.90
CA LEU A 63 -7.22 5.64 6.11
C LEU A 63 -6.32 4.43 5.86
N ARG A 64 -6.76 3.45 5.05
CA ARG A 64 -5.92 2.31 4.67
C ARG A 64 -4.68 2.77 3.91
N ILE A 65 -4.84 3.62 2.89
CA ILE A 65 -3.71 4.20 2.14
C ILE A 65 -2.75 4.93 3.10
N GLN A 66 -3.28 5.81 3.95
CA GLN A 66 -2.48 6.56 4.91
C GLN A 66 -1.68 5.63 5.83
N ARG A 67 -2.31 4.58 6.36
CA ARG A 67 -1.65 3.63 7.27
C ARG A 67 -0.65 2.73 6.57
N THR A 68 -0.96 2.27 5.36
CA THR A 68 -0.02 1.50 4.53
C THR A 68 1.28 2.27 4.29
N LEU A 69 1.19 3.57 3.98
CA LEU A 69 2.37 4.42 3.75
C LEU A 69 3.13 4.81 5.02
N ALA A 70 2.48 4.75 6.19
CA ALA A 70 3.09 5.07 7.48
C ALA A 70 3.80 3.87 8.15
N LEU A 71 3.54 2.65 7.68
CA LEU A 71 4.16 1.43 8.19
C LEU A 71 5.41 1.06 7.37
N PRO A 72 6.31 0.23 7.92
CA PRO A 72 7.38 -0.38 7.13
C PRO A 72 6.84 -1.06 5.86
N PRO A 73 7.53 -0.90 4.72
CA PRO A 73 7.07 -1.46 3.47
C PRO A 73 7.08 -2.99 3.52
N THR A 74 6.06 -3.58 2.89
CA THR A 74 5.95 -5.02 2.67
C THR A 74 5.50 -5.26 1.23
N ASP A 75 5.64 -6.49 0.73
CA ASP A 75 5.12 -6.87 -0.59
C ASP A 75 3.63 -6.53 -0.76
N ALA A 76 2.82 -6.86 0.25
CA ALA A 76 1.38 -6.59 0.24
C ALA A 76 1.05 -5.09 0.28
N HIS A 77 1.83 -4.31 1.05
CA HIS A 77 1.70 -2.85 1.08
C HIS A 77 2.00 -2.27 -0.31
N LEU A 78 3.07 -2.75 -0.95
CA LEU A 78 3.49 -2.31 -2.28
C LEU A 78 2.43 -2.67 -3.34
N ALA A 79 1.94 -3.91 -3.36
CA ALA A 79 0.86 -4.33 -4.25
C ALA A 79 -0.38 -3.43 -4.10
N TYR A 80 -0.79 -3.17 -2.86
CA TYR A 80 -1.96 -2.34 -2.58
C TYR A 80 -1.78 -0.90 -3.09
N VAL A 81 -0.65 -0.24 -2.82
CA VAL A 81 -0.47 1.14 -3.29
C VAL A 81 -0.32 1.25 -4.83
N PHE A 82 0.11 0.17 -5.50
CA PHE A 82 0.04 0.09 -6.96
C PHE A 82 -1.39 -0.04 -7.47
N GLU A 83 -2.18 -0.96 -6.89
CA GLU A 83 -3.59 -1.16 -7.22
C GLU A 83 -4.40 0.14 -7.05
N GLN A 84 -4.14 0.86 -5.96
CA GLN A 84 -4.78 2.15 -5.68
C GLN A 84 -4.21 3.31 -6.50
N GLY A 85 -3.23 3.06 -7.37
CA GLY A 85 -2.60 4.07 -8.20
C GLY A 85 -1.97 5.21 -7.40
N GLN A 86 -1.42 4.95 -6.21
CA GLN A 86 -0.87 5.99 -5.32
C GLN A 86 0.61 6.28 -5.58
N VAL A 87 1.30 5.39 -6.29
CA VAL A 87 2.75 5.47 -6.49
C VAL A 87 3.17 5.37 -7.95
N GLN A 88 4.40 5.78 -8.21
CA GLN A 88 5.11 5.63 -9.47
C GLN A 88 6.54 5.16 -9.23
N LEU A 89 7.12 4.49 -10.21
CA LEU A 89 8.47 3.94 -10.11
C LEU A 89 9.47 4.71 -10.97
N ALA A 90 10.69 4.81 -10.47
CA ALA A 90 11.84 5.27 -11.25
C ALA A 90 13.04 4.37 -10.98
N ARG A 91 13.68 3.87 -12.04
CA ARG A 91 14.97 3.21 -11.94
C ARG A 91 16.05 4.25 -11.65
N LEU A 92 16.90 4.00 -10.66
CA LEU A 92 17.95 4.93 -10.25
C LEU A 92 19.32 4.43 -10.72
N GLY A 93 19.95 5.19 -11.63
CA GLY A 93 21.33 4.96 -12.05
C GLY A 93 21.61 3.56 -12.59
N ALA A 94 22.90 3.25 -12.75
CA ALA A 94 23.39 1.91 -13.03
C ALA A 94 23.50 1.07 -11.75
N ARG A 95 23.77 -0.23 -11.90
CA ARG A 95 24.08 -1.09 -10.76
C ARG A 95 25.34 -0.62 -10.03
N VAL A 96 25.30 -0.64 -8.70
CA VAL A 96 26.40 -0.21 -7.84
C VAL A 96 26.93 -1.41 -7.07
N ALA A 97 28.26 -1.60 -7.06
CA ALA A 97 28.91 -2.64 -6.27
C ALA A 97 28.82 -2.31 -4.76
N LEU A 98 28.46 -3.29 -3.96
CA LEU A 98 28.57 -3.23 -2.51
C LEU A 98 30.04 -3.37 -2.08
N ARG A 99 30.39 -2.75 -0.95
CA ARG A 99 31.73 -2.88 -0.36
C ARG A 99 31.81 -4.21 0.42
N GLY A 100 32.70 -5.12 0.01
CA GLY A 100 32.94 -6.41 0.68
C GLY A 100 33.59 -7.46 -0.23
N GLU A 101 33.96 -8.63 0.33
CA GLU A 101 34.62 -9.73 -0.41
C GLU A 101 33.71 -10.44 -1.43
N GLN A 102 32.39 -10.43 -1.21
CA GLN A 102 31.41 -10.80 -2.22
C GLN A 102 30.95 -9.54 -2.96
N ALA A 103 31.39 -9.39 -4.21
CA ALA A 103 31.03 -8.28 -5.09
C ALA A 103 29.56 -8.40 -5.56
N ASP A 104 28.63 -8.21 -4.64
CA ASP A 104 27.21 -8.09 -4.93
C ASP A 104 26.91 -6.70 -5.51
N PHE A 105 26.01 -6.62 -6.46
CA PHE A 105 25.62 -5.42 -7.18
C PHE A 105 24.16 -5.10 -6.91
N ILE A 106 23.86 -3.85 -6.54
CA ILE A 106 22.48 -3.40 -6.33
C ILE A 106 22.02 -2.57 -7.53
N GLN A 107 20.86 -2.94 -8.10
CA GLN A 107 20.02 -2.00 -8.85
C GLN A 107 19.01 -1.39 -7.88
N GLU A 108 19.00 -0.06 -7.78
CA GLU A 108 18.04 0.69 -6.96
C GLU A 108 16.89 1.24 -7.81
N TYR A 109 15.69 1.26 -7.24
CA TYR A 109 14.52 1.94 -7.77
C TYR A 109 13.90 2.81 -6.67
N ALA A 110 13.40 3.99 -7.03
CA ALA A 110 12.55 4.79 -6.16
C ALA A 110 11.09 4.40 -6.35
N VAL A 111 10.39 4.22 -5.23
CA VAL A 111 8.93 4.20 -5.16
C VAL A 111 8.49 5.60 -4.71
N ASN A 112 7.94 6.37 -5.63
CA ASN A 112 7.57 7.76 -5.40
C ASN A 112 6.06 7.91 -5.27
N ASP A 113 5.61 8.93 -4.53
CA ASP A 113 4.24 9.42 -4.67
C ASP A 113 3.99 10.02 -6.07
N ARG A 114 2.73 10.35 -6.36
CA ARG A 114 2.33 10.97 -7.63
C ARG A 114 2.91 12.36 -7.88
N ARG A 115 3.48 13.00 -6.87
CA ARG A 115 4.16 14.30 -6.98
C ARG A 115 5.67 14.13 -7.21
N GLY A 116 6.18 12.89 -7.20
CA GLY A 116 7.58 12.56 -7.42
C GLY A 116 8.42 12.50 -6.15
N TYR A 117 7.83 12.58 -4.95
CA TYR A 117 8.58 12.46 -3.70
C TYR A 117 8.81 10.99 -3.33
N PRO A 118 10.04 10.60 -2.95
CA PRO A 118 10.35 9.22 -2.61
C PRO A 118 9.71 8.81 -1.28
N LEU A 119 8.94 7.73 -1.34
CA LEU A 119 8.33 7.06 -0.19
C LEU A 119 9.22 5.92 0.30
N TRP A 120 9.61 5.03 -0.62
CA TRP A 120 10.44 3.86 -0.36
C TRP A 120 11.49 3.67 -1.46
N TYR A 121 12.45 2.77 -1.22
CA TYR A 121 13.44 2.35 -2.21
C TYR A 121 13.41 0.83 -2.35
N ALA A 122 13.44 0.33 -3.59
CA ALA A 122 13.58 -1.09 -3.87
C ALA A 122 15.02 -1.40 -4.29
N HIS A 123 15.62 -2.42 -3.67
CA HIS A 123 16.97 -2.90 -3.94
C HIS A 123 16.90 -4.30 -4.52
N PHE A 124 17.47 -4.46 -5.70
CA PHE A 124 17.61 -5.75 -6.38
C PHE A 124 19.09 -6.13 -6.42
N HIS A 125 19.40 -7.28 -5.84
CA HIS A 125 20.76 -7.81 -5.71
C HIS A 125 21.13 -8.68 -6.91
N TYR A 126 22.38 -8.57 -7.37
CA TYR A 126 22.90 -9.24 -8.56
C TYR A 126 24.35 -9.68 -8.33
N PRO A 127 24.72 -10.90 -8.76
CA PRO A 127 26.11 -11.35 -8.66
C PRO A 127 27.13 -10.52 -9.46
N LYS A 128 26.70 -9.86 -10.55
CA LYS A 128 27.57 -9.05 -11.42
C LYS A 128 26.84 -7.81 -11.95
N ALA A 129 27.62 -6.82 -12.40
CA ALA A 129 27.12 -5.60 -13.02
C ALA A 129 26.23 -5.86 -14.25
N ASP A 130 26.52 -6.91 -15.01
CA ASP A 130 25.89 -7.27 -16.29
C ASP A 130 24.93 -8.47 -16.20
N THR A 131 24.68 -9.00 -14.99
CA THR A 131 23.72 -10.11 -14.80
C THR A 131 22.36 -9.79 -15.46
N PRO A 132 21.73 -10.70 -16.21
CA PRO A 132 20.41 -10.46 -16.78
C PRO A 132 19.39 -10.00 -15.73
N LYS A 133 18.51 -9.06 -16.07
CA LYS A 133 17.58 -8.44 -15.11
C LYS A 133 16.66 -9.43 -14.37
N LEU A 134 16.32 -10.54 -15.01
CA LEU A 134 15.50 -11.62 -14.42
C LEU A 134 16.27 -12.50 -13.43
N GLN A 135 17.60 -12.41 -13.40
CA GLN A 135 18.49 -13.23 -12.57
C GLN A 135 19.00 -12.47 -11.34
N TYR A 136 18.13 -11.64 -10.74
CA TYR A 136 18.40 -11.08 -9.43
C TYR A 136 18.32 -12.19 -8.36
N SER A 137 19.13 -12.09 -7.31
CA SER A 137 19.15 -13.07 -6.21
C SER A 137 18.08 -12.77 -5.18
N ILE A 138 17.99 -11.50 -4.75
CA ILE A 138 17.07 -11.02 -3.72
C ILE A 138 16.56 -9.64 -4.14
N ALA A 139 15.26 -9.38 -3.92
CA ALA A 139 14.67 -8.06 -4.04
C ALA A 139 13.96 -7.68 -2.74
N HIS A 140 14.22 -6.48 -2.22
CA HIS A 140 13.56 -5.97 -1.01
C HIS A 140 13.37 -4.46 -1.03
N LEU A 141 12.52 -3.99 -0.12
CA LEU A 141 12.15 -2.60 0.10
C LEU A 141 12.85 -2.04 1.34
N LYS A 142 13.13 -0.75 1.27
CA LYS A 142 13.66 0.07 2.35
C LYS A 142 12.81 1.30 2.55
N THR A 143 12.66 1.73 3.80
CA THR A 143 12.17 3.08 4.07
C THR A 143 13.18 4.12 3.58
N LYS A 144 12.75 5.38 3.49
CA LYS A 144 13.61 6.49 3.11
C LYS A 144 14.82 6.63 4.04
N GLU A 145 14.60 6.47 5.34
CA GLU A 145 15.62 6.57 6.39
C GLU A 145 16.61 5.41 6.31
N GLN A 146 16.15 4.23 5.89
CA GLN A 146 16.95 3.01 5.79
C GLN A 146 17.69 2.84 4.46
N ARG A 147 17.49 3.75 3.49
CA ARG A 147 18.00 3.62 2.11
C ARG A 147 19.46 3.17 2.02
N LYS A 148 20.33 3.73 2.85
CA LYS A 148 21.79 3.47 2.83
C LYS A 148 22.27 2.44 3.85
N GLU A 149 21.36 1.88 4.65
CA GLU A 149 21.70 0.91 5.69
C GLU A 149 21.83 -0.49 5.10
N SER A 150 22.75 -1.33 5.59
CA SER A 150 22.78 -2.76 5.23
C SER A 150 21.81 -3.57 6.11
N TYR A 151 21.48 -4.79 5.70
CA TYR A 151 20.68 -5.72 6.53
C TYR A 151 21.29 -5.89 7.93
N TYR A 152 22.61 -6.15 8.00
CA TYR A 152 23.32 -6.31 9.27
C TYR A 152 23.34 -5.03 10.12
N SER A 153 23.46 -3.85 9.50
CA SER A 153 23.37 -2.57 10.22
C SER A 153 21.98 -2.38 10.84
N LEU A 154 20.92 -2.71 10.09
CA LEU A 154 19.55 -2.62 10.59
C LEU A 154 19.29 -3.63 11.71
N LEU A 155 19.79 -4.86 11.57
CA LEU A 155 19.68 -5.89 12.60
C LEU A 155 20.42 -5.51 13.88
N ALA A 156 21.63 -4.95 13.79
CA ALA A 156 22.38 -4.46 14.94
C ALA A 156 21.71 -3.29 15.65
N LYS A 157 20.95 -2.46 14.91
CA LYS A 157 20.17 -1.34 15.45
C LYS A 157 18.80 -1.78 15.99
N ALA A 158 18.33 -2.98 15.68
CA ALA A 158 17.03 -3.46 16.12
C ALA A 158 17.06 -3.78 17.62
N GLN A 159 16.56 -2.85 18.44
CA GLN A 159 16.50 -2.99 19.90
C GLN A 159 15.27 -3.76 20.38
N THR A 160 14.31 -4.02 19.49
CA THR A 160 13.05 -4.70 19.83
C THR A 160 12.77 -5.85 18.84
N PRO A 161 12.01 -6.88 19.26
CA PRO A 161 11.57 -7.95 18.36
C PRO A 161 10.81 -7.41 17.14
N GLN A 162 10.05 -6.32 17.29
CA GLN A 162 9.33 -5.70 16.18
C GLN A 162 10.29 -5.09 15.15
N GLY A 163 11.36 -4.42 15.59
CA GLY A 163 12.37 -3.87 14.66
C GLY A 163 13.04 -4.95 13.82
N VAL A 164 13.30 -6.14 14.40
CA VAL A 164 13.84 -7.29 13.65
C VAL A 164 12.85 -7.78 12.60
N VAL A 165 11.57 -7.90 12.96
CA VAL A 165 10.49 -8.31 12.05
C VAL A 165 10.35 -7.33 10.88
N ASP A 166 10.43 -6.03 11.13
CA ASP A 166 10.28 -4.99 10.10
C ASP A 166 11.39 -5.07 9.05
N VAL A 167 12.62 -5.41 9.47
CA VAL A 167 13.75 -5.65 8.55
C VAL A 167 13.50 -6.85 7.63
N HIS A 168 12.84 -7.90 8.14
CA HIS A 168 12.54 -9.11 7.36
C HIS A 168 11.38 -8.93 6.37
N ARG A 169 10.39 -8.07 6.68
CA ARG A 169 9.14 -7.97 5.88
C ARG A 169 9.27 -7.20 4.57
N GLY A 170 10.43 -6.64 4.26
CA GLY A 170 10.66 -5.84 3.06
C GLY A 170 10.77 -6.63 1.74
N GLY A 171 10.73 -7.96 1.72
CA GLY A 171 10.90 -8.74 0.49
C GLY A 171 9.91 -8.36 -0.63
N ILE A 172 10.37 -8.37 -1.89
CA ILE A 172 9.55 -8.15 -3.08
C ILE A 172 9.35 -9.49 -3.79
N SER A 173 8.09 -9.85 -4.04
CA SER A 173 7.73 -11.06 -4.77
C SER A 173 8.16 -10.99 -6.23
N ARG A 174 8.36 -12.16 -6.83
CA ARG A 174 8.75 -12.27 -8.24
C ARG A 174 7.72 -11.65 -9.18
N GLU A 175 6.43 -11.78 -8.86
CA GLU A 175 5.36 -11.17 -9.64
C GLU A 175 5.46 -9.64 -9.65
N LEU A 176 5.60 -8.99 -8.48
CA LEU A 176 5.70 -7.53 -8.43
C LEU A 176 7.00 -7.03 -9.08
N ALA A 177 8.11 -7.75 -8.88
CA ALA A 177 9.38 -7.46 -9.52
C ALA A 177 9.25 -7.42 -11.06
N GLU A 178 8.75 -8.51 -11.64
CA GLU A 178 8.62 -8.67 -13.09
C GLU A 178 7.58 -7.72 -13.69
N ARG A 179 6.45 -7.50 -12.99
CA ARG A 179 5.38 -6.63 -13.49
C ARG A 179 5.72 -5.16 -13.43
N HIS A 180 6.38 -4.70 -12.36
CA HIS A 180 6.51 -3.26 -12.09
C HIS A 180 7.94 -2.72 -12.20
N PHE A 181 8.96 -3.46 -11.77
CA PHE A 181 10.33 -2.94 -11.68
C PHE A 181 11.19 -3.28 -12.89
N LEU A 182 11.25 -4.56 -13.25
CA LEU A 182 12.12 -5.04 -14.33
C LEU A 182 11.79 -4.50 -15.73
N PRO A 183 10.56 -4.05 -16.05
CA PRO A 183 10.30 -3.33 -17.30
C PRO A 183 11.05 -1.99 -17.40
N LEU A 184 11.47 -1.41 -16.28
CA LEU A 184 12.27 -0.18 -16.25
C LEU A 184 13.77 -0.43 -16.40
N ALA A 185 14.20 -1.69 -16.28
CA ALA A 185 15.57 -2.10 -16.54
C ALA A 185 15.76 -2.41 -18.04
N PRO A 186 16.93 -2.06 -18.61
CA PRO A 186 17.26 -2.38 -19.99
C PRO A 186 17.14 -3.88 -20.29
#